data_AF-A0A1I3QA13-F1
#
_entry.id   AF-A0A1I3QA13-F1
#
_cell.length_a   1.000
_cell.length_b   1.000
_cell.length_c   1.000
_cell.angle_alpha   90.00
_cell.angle_beta   90.00
_cell.angle_gamma   90.00
#
_symmetry.space_group_name_H-M   'P 1'
#
loop_
_entity.id
_entity.type
_entity.pdbx_description
1 polymer ?
#
loop_
_entity_poly.entity_id
_entity_poly.type
_entity_poly.pdbx_seq_one_letter_code
_entity_poly.pdbx_strand_id
1 'polypeptide(L)'
;MKPLMKWKSTSVIPMSERQPLSDLEVREQSLSKARDALAALQQIPAAGLDEAKHETVTEMVDNCRSLERALQNEVEQMQGDPDE
;
A
#
# COMPACT_ATOMS: atom_id res chain seq x y z
N MET A 1 58.57 17.01 8.93
CA MET A 1 57.62 16.07 9.59
C MET A 1 56.25 16.24 8.93
N LYS A 2 55.71 15.19 8.30
CA LYS A 2 54.45 15.23 7.53
C LYS A 2 53.24 14.95 8.45
N PRO A 3 52.03 15.47 8.14
CA PRO A 3 50.90 15.47 9.06
C PRO A 3 50.14 14.14 9.08
N LEU A 4 49.75 13.68 10.26
CA LEU A 4 48.92 12.49 10.46
C LEU A 4 47.44 12.88 10.27
N MET A 5 46.90 12.67 9.08
CA MET A 5 45.47 12.84 8.81
C MET A 5 44.68 11.77 9.58
N LYS A 6 43.93 12.18 10.60
CA LYS A 6 42.91 11.33 11.25
C LYS A 6 41.66 11.33 10.37
N TRP A 7 41.50 10.30 9.55
CA TRP A 7 40.24 10.02 8.88
C TRP A 7 39.21 9.63 9.94
N LYS A 8 38.21 10.48 10.18
CA LYS A 8 37.05 10.11 10.97
C LYS A 8 36.25 9.12 10.12
N SER A 9 36.16 7.88 10.58
CA SER A 9 35.35 6.82 9.99
C SER A 9 33.97 7.36 9.65
N THR A 10 33.64 7.37 8.36
CA THR A 10 32.27 7.47 7.88
C THR A 10 31.52 6.29 8.48
N SER A 11 30.69 6.55 9.47
CA SER A 11 29.71 5.60 9.97
C SER A 11 28.82 5.25 8.80
N VAL A 12 29.07 4.10 8.17
CA VAL A 12 28.15 3.50 7.21
C VAL A 12 26.94 3.15 8.04
N ILE A 13 25.88 3.94 7.92
CA ILE A 13 24.56 3.60 8.45
C ILE A 13 24.27 2.21 7.86
N PRO A 14 24.09 1.15 8.67
CA PRO A 14 23.70 -0.13 8.10
C PRO A 14 22.39 0.13 7.38
N MET A 15 22.38 -0.09 6.05
CA MET A 15 21.14 -0.12 5.29
C MET A 15 20.27 -1.13 6.02
N SER A 16 19.23 -0.65 6.70
CA SER A 16 18.28 -1.51 7.38
C SER A 16 17.88 -2.61 6.42
N GLU A 17 18.28 -3.83 6.73
CA GLU A 17 17.76 -5.04 6.13
C GLU A 17 16.25 -5.02 6.44
N ARG A 18 15.46 -4.39 5.58
CA ARG A 18 14.00 -4.51 5.64
C ARG A 18 13.74 -5.99 5.40
N GLN A 19 13.46 -6.71 6.48
CA GLN A 19 12.97 -8.08 6.36
C GLN A 19 11.80 -8.07 5.36
N PRO A 20 11.72 -9.07 4.47
CA PRO A 20 10.59 -9.18 3.58
C PRO A 20 9.32 -9.23 4.43
N LEU A 21 8.32 -8.47 4.02
CA LEU A 21 7.01 -8.44 4.68
C LEU A 21 6.46 -9.86 4.74
N SER A 22 5.82 -10.20 5.86
CA SER A 22 5.01 -11.41 5.96
C SER A 22 3.81 -11.34 4.99
N ASP A 23 3.26 -12.50 4.64
CA ASP A 23 2.09 -12.56 3.75
C ASP A 23 0.91 -11.74 4.31
N LEU A 24 0.69 -11.78 5.63
CA LEU A 24 -0.32 -10.96 6.30
C LEU A 24 -0.05 -9.46 6.11
N GLU A 25 1.18 -8.99 6.36
CA GLU A 25 1.54 -7.58 6.17
C GLU A 25 1.39 -7.14 4.71
N VAL A 26 1.69 -8.02 3.74
CA VAL A 26 1.48 -7.76 2.31
C VAL A 26 -0.01 -7.60 2.00
N ARG A 27 -0.88 -8.45 2.58
CA ARG A 27 -2.34 -8.35 2.39
C ARG A 27 -2.92 -7.10 3.05
N GLU A 28 -2.48 -6.76 4.25
CA GLU A 28 -2.89 -5.53 4.95
C GLU A 28 -2.45 -4.27 4.18
N GLN A 29 -1.21 -4.25 3.65
CA GLN A 29 -0.77 -3.15 2.79
C GLN A 29 -1.57 -3.06 1.50
N SER A 30 -1.87 -4.20 0.87
CA SER A 30 -2.69 -4.24 -0.35
C SER A 30 -4.09 -3.71 -0.08
N LEU A 31 -4.71 -4.11 1.04
CA LEU A 31 -6.01 -3.62 1.48
C LEU A 31 -5.99 -2.10 1.73
N SER A 32 -4.95 -1.60 2.40
CA SER A 32 -4.77 -0.16 2.60
C SER A 32 -4.69 0.59 1.27
N LYS A 33 -3.97 0.04 0.27
CA LYS A 33 -3.87 0.66 -1.06
C LYS A 33 -5.18 0.63 -1.84
N ALA A 34 -5.97 -0.44 -1.72
CA ALA A 34 -7.31 -0.48 -2.31
C ALA A 34 -8.22 0.60 -1.72
N ARG A 35 -8.16 0.82 -0.40
CA ARG A 35 -8.90 1.89 0.30
C ARG A 35 -8.46 3.28 -0.14
N ASP A 36 -7.15 3.52 -0.25
CA ASP A 36 -6.60 4.79 -0.76
C ASP A 36 -7.11 5.09 -2.18
N ALA A 37 -7.10 4.08 -3.07
CA ALA A 37 -7.57 4.21 -4.43
C ALA A 37 -9.09 4.51 -4.49
N LEU A 38 -9.90 3.80 -3.69
CA LEU A 38 -11.33 4.04 -3.59
C LEU A 38 -11.63 5.47 -3.11
N ALA A 39 -10.90 5.94 -2.10
CA ALA A 39 -11.04 7.30 -1.59
C ALA A 39 -10.67 8.35 -2.65
N ALA A 40 -9.61 8.12 -3.43
CA ALA A 40 -9.22 9.01 -4.52
C ALA A 40 -10.27 9.08 -5.63
N LEU A 41 -10.85 7.94 -6.02
CA LEU A 41 -11.91 7.89 -7.03
C LEU A 41 -13.17 8.65 -6.58
N GLN A 42 -13.53 8.55 -5.30
CA GLN A 42 -14.69 9.24 -4.73
C GLN A 42 -14.51 10.77 -4.62
N GLN A 43 -13.28 11.28 -4.73
CA GLN A 43 -13.01 12.72 -4.73
C GLN A 43 -13.14 13.37 -6.11
N ILE A 44 -13.31 12.58 -7.18
CA ILE A 44 -13.44 13.12 -8.54
C ILE A 44 -14.81 13.83 -8.69
N PRO A 45 -14.84 15.14 -9.02
CA PRO A 45 -16.10 15.85 -9.16
C PRO A 45 -16.83 15.41 -10.44
N ALA A 46 -18.06 14.88 -10.29
CA ALA A 46 -18.88 14.44 -11.42
C ALA A 46 -19.15 15.55 -12.44
N ALA A 47 -19.21 16.82 -12.00
CA ALA A 47 -19.41 17.96 -12.88
C ALA A 47 -18.29 18.17 -13.93
N GLY A 48 -17.10 17.60 -13.71
CA GLY A 48 -15.99 17.64 -14.66
C GLY A 48 -15.93 16.46 -15.62
N LEU A 49 -16.87 15.52 -15.54
CA LEU A 49 -16.88 14.28 -16.31
C LEU A 49 -17.98 14.33 -17.38
N ASP A 50 -17.65 13.84 -18.58
CA ASP A 50 -18.68 13.44 -19.54
C ASP A 50 -19.20 12.03 -19.19
N GLU A 51 -20.26 11.60 -19.89
CA GLU A 51 -20.95 10.33 -19.61
C GLU A 51 -19.99 9.13 -19.62
N ALA A 52 -19.13 9.03 -20.64
CA ALA A 52 -18.18 7.93 -20.77
C ALA A 52 -17.13 7.91 -19.63
N LYS A 53 -16.61 9.08 -19.24
CA LYS A 53 -15.68 9.17 -18.10
C LYS A 53 -16.39 8.89 -16.77
N HIS A 54 -17.63 9.32 -16.62
CA HIS A 54 -18.44 9.02 -15.43
C HIS A 54 -18.68 7.52 -15.29
N GLU A 55 -19.07 6.85 -16.37
CA GLU A 55 -19.21 5.38 -16.42
C GLU A 55 -17.89 4.70 -16.05
N THR A 56 -16.78 5.12 -16.65
CA THR A 56 -15.44 4.59 -16.33
C THR A 56 -15.10 4.72 -14.83
N VAL A 57 -15.30 5.90 -14.24
CA VAL A 57 -15.03 6.12 -12.81
C VAL A 57 -15.95 5.27 -11.93
N THR A 58 -17.21 5.11 -12.33
CA THR A 58 -18.19 4.26 -11.61
C THR A 58 -17.77 2.80 -11.62
N GLU A 59 -17.37 2.26 -12.77
CA GLU A 59 -16.85 0.89 -12.88
C GLU A 59 -15.58 0.70 -12.04
N MET A 60 -14.68 1.67 -12.06
CA MET A 60 -13.46 1.62 -11.23
C MET A 60 -13.78 1.60 -9.74
N VAL A 61 -14.79 2.36 -9.29
CA VAL A 61 -15.26 2.36 -7.90
C VAL A 61 -15.80 0.98 -7.51
N ASP A 62 -16.63 0.37 -8.36
CA ASP A 62 -17.22 -0.94 -8.08
C ASP A 62 -16.17 -2.06 -8.07
N ASN A 63 -15.20 -2.00 -8.98
CA ASN A 63 -14.05 -2.90 -8.99
C ASN A 63 -13.19 -2.73 -7.73
N CYS A 64 -12.92 -1.49 -7.30
CA CYS A 64 -12.15 -1.22 -6.08
C CYS A 64 -12.87 -1.71 -4.82
N ARG A 65 -14.19 -1.55 -4.72
CA ARG A 65 -15.00 -2.08 -3.63
C ARG A 65 -14.97 -3.61 -3.57
N SER A 66 -15.04 -4.25 -4.74
CA SER A 66 -14.97 -5.71 -4.85
C SER A 66 -13.60 -6.22 -4.39
N LEU A 67 -12.53 -5.55 -4.81
CA LEU A 67 -11.16 -5.85 -4.37
C LEU A 67 -10.96 -5.60 -2.87
N GLU A 68 -11.42 -4.47 -2.34
CA GLU A 68 -11.35 -4.16 -0.91
C GLU A 68 -12.01 -5.27 -0.09
N ARG A 69 -13.21 -5.72 -0.49
CA ARG A 69 -13.94 -6.78 0.20
C ARG A 69 -13.19 -8.11 0.16
N ALA A 70 -12.63 -8.47 -1.00
CA ALA A 70 -11.84 -9.70 -1.13
C ALA A 70 -10.61 -9.67 -0.21
N LEU A 71 -9.85 -8.58 -0.22
CA LEU A 71 -8.66 -8.42 0.63
C LEU A 71 -9.01 -8.36 2.12
N GLN A 72 -10.11 -7.72 2.49
CA GLN A 72 -10.59 -7.69 3.88
C GLN A 72 -10.91 -9.11 4.36
N ASN A 73 -11.61 -9.91 3.55
CA ASN A 73 -11.91 -11.31 3.89
C ASN A 73 -10.62 -12.14 4.05
N GLU A 74 -9.65 -11.98 3.15
CA GLU A 74 -8.36 -12.69 3.23
C GLU A 74 -7.60 -12.31 4.51
N VAL A 75 -7.54 -11.02 4.87
CA VAL A 75 -6.90 -10.56 6.12
C VAL A 75 -7.62 -11.14 7.34
N GLU A 76 -8.95 -11.09 7.37
CA GLU A 76 -9.75 -11.67 8.46
C GLU A 76 -9.52 -13.18 8.61
N GLN A 77 -9.42 -13.91 7.50
CA GLN A 77 -9.09 -15.34 7.52
C GLN A 77 -7.69 -15.57 8.08
N MET A 78 -6.68 -14.84 7.62
CA MET A 78 -5.30 -14.99 8.10
C MET A 78 -5.13 -14.59 9.58
N GLN A 79 -5.91 -13.64 10.07
CA GLN A 79 -5.94 -13.24 11.48
C GLN A 79 -6.78 -14.18 12.36
N GLY A 80 -7.82 -14.79 11.76
CA GLY A 80 -8.78 -15.68 12.41
C GLY A 80 -8.39 -17.15 12.43
N ASP A 81 -7.23 -17.51 11.88
CA ASP A 81 -6.69 -18.88 11.85
C ASP A 81 -5.50 -19.08 12.83
N PRO A 82 -5.69 -18.92 14.17
CA PRO A 82 -4.67 -19.33 15.13
C PRO A 82 -4.73 -20.81 15.53
N ASP A 83 -5.82 -21.54 15.33
CA ASP A 83 -5.96 -22.95 15.78
C ASP A 83 -7.15 -23.69 15.11
N GLU A 84 -6.89 -24.53 14.09
CA GLU A 84 -7.57 -25.83 13.88
C GLU A 84 -6.52 -26.95 13.77
#